data_AF-A0A6I3LXB0-F1
#
_entry.id   AF-A0A6I3LXB0-F1
#
_cell.length_a   1.000
_cell.length_b   1.000
_cell.length_c   1.000
_cell.angle_alpha   90.00
_cell.angle_beta   90.00
_cell.angle_gamma   90.00
#
_symmetry.space_group_name_H-M   'P 1'
#
loop_
_entity.id
_entity.type
_entity.pdbx_description
1 polymer ?
#
loop_
_entity_poly.entity_id
_entity_poly.type
_entity_poly.pdbx_seq_one_letter_code
_entity_poly.pdbx_strand_id
1 'polypeptide(L)'
;MTPTSDPVLDARARAAEFAAGSTPTRESHPSTTRAYPRPGRLIGRVSARLAGIAAVTAGALSIVIGVLQFLFPQDEDPTIDPRTRVILAMFTISLWALAVLFVGLARYARSSWGAITAATGTVLLTIGTITSAVNGIDLEFFPAVAMVANAMWLVGAIALCVSLVRAKRVSLWLALPIPFLQVPLLFLSQVGGGVPAGAFLLILGGVLVTGRIEGRARRLAAH
;
A
#
# COMPACT_ATOMS: atom_id res chain seq x y z
N MET A 1 -15.58 46.30 -80.88
CA MET A 1 -15.21 46.85 -79.55
C MET A 1 -14.88 45.69 -78.65
N THR A 2 -13.60 45.39 -78.48
CA THR A 2 -13.10 44.30 -77.62
C THR A 2 -13.04 44.80 -76.17
N PRO A 3 -13.59 44.07 -75.19
CA PRO A 3 -13.47 44.45 -73.79
C PRO A 3 -12.04 44.17 -73.32
N THR A 4 -11.33 45.23 -72.94
CA THR A 4 -10.06 45.19 -72.20
C THR A 4 -10.32 44.65 -70.80
N SER A 5 -10.09 43.35 -70.60
CA SER A 5 -10.04 42.74 -69.28
C SER A 5 -8.77 43.21 -68.58
N ASP A 6 -8.94 44.03 -67.54
CA ASP A 6 -7.85 44.58 -66.73
C ASP A 6 -7.18 43.45 -65.92
N PRO A 7 -5.92 43.08 -66.21
CA PRO A 7 -5.25 41.93 -65.60
C PRO A 7 -5.02 42.12 -64.09
N VAL A 8 -5.10 43.36 -63.59
CA VAL A 8 -4.92 43.67 -62.17
C VAL A 8 -6.14 43.29 -61.33
N LEU A 9 -7.35 43.39 -61.91
CA LEU A 9 -8.59 42.98 -61.25
C LEU A 9 -8.67 41.45 -61.11
N ASP A 10 -8.17 40.72 -62.10
CA ASP A 10 -8.16 39.25 -62.13
C ASP A 10 -7.16 38.67 -61.11
N ALA A 11 -6.04 39.35 -60.88
CA ALA A 11 -5.05 38.96 -59.87
C ALA A 11 -5.58 39.11 -58.43
N ARG A 12 -6.39 40.14 -58.15
CA ARG A 12 -7.00 40.35 -56.83
C ARG A 12 -8.12 39.36 -56.53
N ALA A 13 -8.91 38.97 -57.53
CA ALA A 13 -9.93 37.93 -57.39
C ALA A 13 -9.30 36.58 -57.04
N ARG A 14 -8.21 36.20 -57.72
CA ARG A 14 -7.47 34.95 -57.44
C ARG A 14 -6.77 34.94 -56.08
N ALA A 15 -6.29 36.09 -55.59
CA ALA A 15 -5.70 36.19 -54.25
C ALA A 15 -6.73 36.03 -53.12
N ALA A 16 -7.97 36.47 -53.33
CA ALA A 16 -9.08 36.26 -52.38
C ALA A 16 -9.53 34.79 -52.34
N GLU A 17 -9.51 34.10 -53.49
CA GLU A 17 -9.84 32.67 -53.58
C GLU A 17 -8.79 31.79 -52.88
N PHE A 18 -7.51 32.17 -52.96
CA PHE A 18 -6.41 31.47 -52.27
C PHE A 18 -6.46 31.64 -50.74
N ALA A 19 -6.97 32.78 -50.25
CA ALA A 19 -7.13 33.03 -48.81
C ALA A 19 -8.34 32.31 -48.20
N ALA A 20 -9.34 31.95 -49.00
CA ALA A 20 -10.54 31.25 -48.53
C ALA A 20 -10.41 29.71 -48.56
N GLY A 21 -9.40 29.16 -49.24
CA GLY A 21 -9.26 27.72 -49.52
C GLY A 21 -8.47 26.88 -48.51
N SER A 22 -8.02 27.44 -47.38
CA SER A 22 -7.26 26.67 -46.38
C SER A 22 -8.01 26.52 -45.05
N THR A 23 -9.17 25.87 -45.10
CA THR A 23 -9.62 25.09 -43.93
C THR A 23 -8.69 23.89 -43.80
N PRO A 24 -7.80 23.81 -42.79
CA PRO A 24 -7.14 22.55 -42.50
C PRO A 24 -8.23 21.57 -42.12
N THR A 25 -8.45 20.57 -42.98
CA THR A 25 -9.06 19.30 -42.60
C THR A 25 -8.26 18.78 -41.42
N ARG A 26 -8.78 19.06 -40.23
CA ARG A 26 -8.28 18.55 -38.97
C ARG A 26 -8.50 17.05 -39.05
N GLU A 27 -7.49 16.35 -39.55
CA GLU A 27 -7.39 14.91 -39.47
C GLU A 27 -7.68 14.55 -38.02
N SER A 28 -8.84 13.94 -37.82
CA SER A 28 -9.20 13.26 -36.59
C SER A 28 -8.22 12.10 -36.47
N HIS A 29 -7.03 12.38 -35.92
CA HIS A 29 -6.25 11.33 -35.29
C HIS A 29 -7.21 10.58 -34.39
N PRO A 30 -7.45 9.27 -34.60
CA PRO A 30 -8.07 8.47 -33.56
C PRO A 30 -7.11 8.59 -32.40
N SER A 31 -7.47 9.46 -31.45
CA SER A 31 -6.90 9.48 -30.13
C SER A 31 -7.24 8.11 -29.55
N THR A 32 -6.38 7.14 -29.84
CA THR A 32 -6.05 6.08 -28.92
C THR A 32 -5.39 6.77 -27.73
N THR A 33 -6.19 7.58 -27.04
CA THR A 33 -6.07 7.84 -25.63
C THR A 33 -6.08 6.44 -25.06
N ARG A 34 -4.88 5.87 -24.92
CA ARG A 34 -4.62 4.77 -24.00
C ARG A 34 -5.24 5.28 -22.72
N ALA A 35 -6.47 4.85 -22.48
CA ALA A 35 -7.14 5.01 -21.22
C ALA A 35 -6.25 4.26 -20.26
N TYR A 36 -5.28 4.98 -19.68
CA TYR A 36 -4.52 4.48 -18.57
C TYR A 36 -5.57 4.03 -17.56
N PRO A 37 -5.64 2.74 -17.20
CA PRO A 37 -6.61 2.31 -16.22
C PRO A 37 -6.34 3.13 -14.96
N ARG A 38 -7.31 3.97 -14.56
CA ARG A 38 -7.29 4.68 -13.28
C ARG A 38 -7.13 3.60 -12.20
N PRO A 39 -6.00 3.54 -11.47
CA PRO A 39 -5.86 2.51 -10.46
C PRO A 39 -6.74 2.86 -9.25
N GLY A 40 -7.73 2.00 -9.01
CA GLY A 40 -8.18 1.62 -7.67
C GLY A 40 -8.97 2.64 -6.84
N ARG A 41 -10.23 2.93 -7.19
CA ARG A 41 -11.21 3.54 -6.27
C ARG A 41 -11.78 2.57 -5.21
N LEU A 42 -11.43 1.28 -5.26
CA LEU A 42 -12.01 0.26 -4.36
C LEU A 42 -11.54 0.35 -2.89
N ILE A 43 -10.45 1.07 -2.58
CA ILE A 43 -9.85 1.13 -1.23
C ILE A 43 -10.25 2.40 -0.45
N GLY A 44 -11.28 3.11 -0.90
CA GLY A 44 -11.76 4.33 -0.26
C GLY A 44 -12.35 4.16 1.15
N ARG A 45 -12.50 2.93 1.67
CA ARG A 45 -13.28 2.67 2.90
C ARG A 45 -12.50 2.68 4.22
N VAL A 46 -11.21 2.30 4.24
CA VAL A 46 -10.44 2.27 5.50
C VAL A 46 -9.97 3.67 5.85
N SER A 47 -10.59 4.33 6.84
CA SER A 47 -10.23 5.69 7.26
C SER A 47 -8.79 5.77 7.80
N ALA A 48 -8.15 6.94 7.73
CA ALA A 48 -6.80 7.13 8.26
C ALA A 48 -6.74 6.91 9.77
N ARG A 49 -7.82 7.28 10.47
CA ARG A 49 -7.97 7.01 11.89
C ARG A 49 -8.02 5.51 12.17
N LEU A 50 -8.76 4.73 11.37
CA LEU A 50 -8.80 3.27 11.51
C LEU A 50 -7.44 2.63 11.21
N ALA A 51 -6.76 3.07 10.15
CA ALA A 51 -5.40 2.62 9.85
C ALA A 51 -4.41 2.93 10.99
N GLY A 52 -4.54 4.12 11.58
CA GLY A 52 -3.73 4.54 12.72
C GLY A 52 -4.02 3.73 13.99
N ILE A 53 -5.30 3.47 14.30
CA ILE A 53 -5.70 2.58 15.40
C ILE A 53 -5.14 1.18 15.17
N ALA A 54 -5.27 0.64 13.95
CA ALA A 54 -4.74 -0.67 13.62
C ALA A 54 -3.21 -0.75 13.79
N ALA A 55 -2.47 0.29 13.36
CA ALA A 55 -1.03 0.37 13.63
C ALA A 55 -0.72 0.42 15.14
N VAL A 56 -1.47 1.18 15.92
CA VAL A 56 -1.28 1.24 17.38
C VAL A 56 -1.57 -0.12 18.03
N THR A 57 -2.65 -0.78 17.64
CA THR A 57 -3.00 -2.12 18.14
C THR A 57 -1.93 -3.15 17.80
N ALA A 58 -1.51 -3.21 16.53
CA ALA A 58 -0.43 -4.08 16.10
C ALA A 58 0.86 -3.79 16.88
N GLY A 59 1.21 -2.51 17.03
CA GLY A 59 2.42 -2.08 17.71
C GLY A 59 2.44 -2.40 19.20
N ALA A 60 1.35 -2.12 19.91
CA ALA A 60 1.22 -2.43 21.33
C ALA A 60 1.31 -3.94 21.58
N LEU A 61 0.60 -4.74 20.78
CA LEU A 61 0.65 -6.20 20.87
C LEU A 61 2.05 -6.73 20.56
N SER A 62 2.72 -6.22 19.53
CA SER A 62 4.08 -6.62 19.20
C SER A 62 5.08 -6.31 20.32
N ILE A 63 4.95 -5.17 21.02
CA ILE A 63 5.79 -4.88 22.19
C ILE A 63 5.51 -5.89 23.31
N VAL A 64 4.24 -6.12 23.64
CA VAL A 64 3.87 -7.07 24.72
C VAL A 64 4.38 -8.47 24.41
N ILE A 65 4.15 -8.97 23.18
CA ILE A 65 4.67 -10.26 22.71
C ILE A 65 6.19 -10.30 22.82
N GLY A 66 6.88 -9.27 22.32
CA GLY A 66 8.34 -9.22 22.34
C GLY A 66 8.92 -9.21 23.76
N VAL A 67 8.32 -8.46 24.68
CA VAL A 67 8.71 -8.45 26.09
C VAL A 67 8.47 -9.82 26.73
N LEU A 68 7.32 -10.45 26.47
CA LEU A 68 7.03 -11.78 26.99
C LEU A 68 8.01 -12.84 26.48
N GLN A 69 8.32 -12.83 25.18
CA GLN A 69 9.27 -13.77 24.57
C GLN A 69 10.71 -13.52 25.04
N PHE A 70 11.08 -12.26 25.34
CA PHE A 70 12.39 -11.92 25.88
C PHE A 70 12.55 -12.36 27.35
N LEU A 71 11.53 -12.12 28.18
CA LEU A 71 11.54 -12.50 29.60
C LEU A 71 11.35 -14.00 29.81
N PHE A 72 10.62 -14.64 28.89
CA PHE A 72 10.27 -16.05 28.95
C PHE A 72 10.47 -16.71 27.58
N PRO A 73 11.71 -17.15 27.28
CA PRO A 73 11.99 -17.93 26.08
C PRO A 73 11.06 -19.14 25.98
N GLN A 74 10.55 -19.42 24.78
CA GLN A 74 9.59 -20.50 24.57
C GLN A 74 10.31 -21.83 24.35
N ASP A 75 10.45 -22.62 25.41
CA ASP A 75 11.09 -23.95 25.36
C ASP A 75 10.07 -25.10 25.40
N GLU A 76 8.77 -24.82 25.54
CA GLU A 76 7.72 -25.81 25.76
C GLU A 76 6.61 -25.81 24.69
N ASP A 77 5.95 -26.96 24.54
CA ASP A 77 4.90 -27.23 23.55
C ASP A 77 3.67 -26.29 23.72
N PRO A 78 3.22 -25.58 22.67
CA PRO A 78 2.04 -24.71 22.69
C PRO A 78 0.73 -25.39 23.14
N THR A 79 0.65 -26.71 22.99
CA THR A 79 -0.52 -27.47 23.43
C THR A 79 -0.63 -27.55 24.95
N ILE A 80 0.49 -27.40 25.67
CA ILE A 80 0.58 -27.57 27.13
C ILE A 80 0.65 -26.22 27.84
N ASP A 81 1.37 -25.23 27.28
CA ASP A 81 1.56 -23.93 27.93
C ASP A 81 0.45 -22.90 27.57
N PRO A 82 -0.41 -22.49 28.53
CA PRO A 82 -1.43 -21.46 28.28
C PRO A 82 -0.83 -20.11 27.85
N ARG A 83 0.42 -19.81 28.22
CA ARG A 83 1.09 -18.56 27.79
C ARG A 83 1.31 -18.52 26.29
N THR A 84 1.75 -19.63 25.69
CA THR A 84 1.97 -19.73 24.25
C THR A 84 0.68 -19.49 23.48
N ARG A 85 -0.46 -19.98 23.99
CA ARG A 85 -1.78 -19.71 23.39
C ARG A 85 -2.15 -18.23 23.43
N VAL A 86 -1.84 -17.53 24.53
CA VAL A 86 -2.08 -16.08 24.65
C VAL A 86 -1.19 -15.29 23.69
N ILE A 87 0.09 -15.64 23.58
CA ILE A 87 1.04 -15.04 22.62
C ILE A 87 0.53 -15.24 21.19
N LEU A 88 0.10 -16.45 20.84
CA LEU A 88 -0.44 -16.77 19.52
C LEU A 88 -1.70 -15.96 19.22
N ALA A 89 -2.64 -15.84 20.18
CA ALA A 89 -3.83 -15.02 20.03
C ALA A 89 -3.51 -13.53 19.81
N MET A 90 -2.56 -12.98 20.58
CA MET A 90 -2.07 -11.61 20.39
C MET A 90 -1.42 -11.43 19.01
N PHE A 91 -0.64 -12.42 18.56
CA PHE A 91 0.00 -12.39 17.24
C PHE A 91 -1.04 -12.41 16.11
N THR A 92 -2.07 -13.26 16.21
CA THR A 92 -3.20 -13.30 15.26
C THR A 92 -3.92 -11.95 15.17
N ILE A 93 -4.19 -11.28 16.30
CA ILE A 93 -4.81 -9.95 16.31
C ILE A 93 -3.86 -8.91 15.67
N SER A 94 -2.56 -8.99 15.94
CA SER A 94 -1.56 -8.11 15.34
C SER A 94 -1.49 -8.27 13.82
N LEU A 95 -1.55 -9.50 13.29
CA LEU A 95 -1.57 -9.76 11.84
C LEU A 95 -2.84 -9.20 11.15
N TRP A 96 -4.00 -9.33 11.78
CA TRP A 96 -5.23 -8.70 11.30
C TRP A 96 -5.11 -7.17 11.26
N ALA A 97 -4.57 -6.59 12.33
CA ALA A 97 -4.36 -5.16 12.43
C ALA A 97 -3.34 -4.66 11.37
N LEU A 98 -2.28 -5.43 11.09
CA LEU A 98 -1.35 -5.15 9.99
C LEU A 98 -2.03 -5.18 8.61
N ALA A 99 -2.96 -6.12 8.37
CA ALA A 99 -3.73 -6.15 7.13
C ALA A 99 -4.53 -4.85 6.94
N VAL A 100 -5.24 -4.42 7.99
CA VAL A 100 -6.00 -3.16 7.98
C VAL A 100 -5.07 -1.95 7.78
N LEU A 101 -3.90 -1.94 8.42
CA LEU A 101 -2.89 -0.90 8.24
C LEU A 101 -2.43 -0.82 6.79
N PHE A 102 -2.04 -1.93 6.16
CA PHE A 102 -1.55 -1.93 4.77
C PHE A 102 -2.60 -1.40 3.80
N VAL A 103 -3.84 -1.89 3.91
CA VAL A 103 -4.97 -1.37 3.11
C VAL A 103 -5.17 0.11 3.38
N GLY A 104 -5.09 0.54 4.64
CA GLY A 104 -5.15 1.94 5.05
C GLY A 104 -4.07 2.81 4.40
N LEU A 105 -2.82 2.35 4.35
CA LEU A 105 -1.69 3.06 3.74
C LEU A 105 -1.83 3.22 2.23
N ALA A 106 -2.61 2.37 1.55
CA ALA A 106 -2.87 2.47 0.12
C ALA A 106 -3.39 3.85 -0.30
N ARG A 107 -4.11 4.56 0.58
CA ARG A 107 -4.63 5.92 0.34
C ARG A 107 -3.54 6.97 0.07
N TYR A 108 -2.34 6.74 0.60
CA TYR A 108 -1.20 7.64 0.44
C TYR A 108 -0.24 7.19 -0.67
N ALA A 109 -0.46 5.98 -1.20
CA ALA A 109 0.40 5.35 -2.19
C ALA A 109 -0.06 5.70 -3.62
N ARG A 110 0.85 5.61 -4.60
CA ARG A 110 0.52 5.84 -6.03
C ARG A 110 -0.29 4.69 -6.63
N SER A 111 -0.03 3.48 -6.16
CA SER A 111 -0.70 2.22 -6.51
C SER A 111 -1.02 1.45 -5.25
N SER A 112 -2.19 0.81 -5.22
CA SER A 112 -2.68 0.02 -4.12
C SER A 112 -2.29 -1.45 -4.16
N TRP A 113 -1.75 -1.94 -5.28
CA TRP A 113 -1.48 -3.36 -5.45
C TRP A 113 -0.54 -3.90 -4.35
N GLY A 114 0.54 -3.18 -4.03
CA GLY A 114 1.46 -3.60 -2.96
C GLY A 114 0.78 -3.71 -1.59
N ALA A 115 -0.12 -2.79 -1.26
CA ALA A 115 -0.90 -2.84 -0.03
C ALA A 115 -1.85 -4.06 0.02
N ILE A 116 -2.53 -4.36 -1.09
CA ILE A 116 -3.42 -5.52 -1.18
C ILE A 116 -2.59 -6.81 -1.04
N THR A 117 -1.49 -6.94 -1.78
CA THR A 117 -0.63 -8.13 -1.72
C THR A 117 -0.09 -8.35 -0.30
N ALA A 118 0.37 -7.29 0.36
CA ALA A 118 0.86 -7.37 1.74
C ALA A 118 -0.24 -7.79 2.72
N ALA A 119 -1.42 -7.17 2.62
CA ALA A 119 -2.57 -7.49 3.47
C ALA A 119 -3.06 -8.92 3.25
N THR A 120 -3.08 -9.41 2.01
CA THR A 120 -3.44 -10.80 1.72
C THR A 120 -2.44 -11.77 2.36
N GLY A 121 -1.13 -11.48 2.28
CA GLY A 121 -0.10 -12.26 2.96
C GLY A 121 -0.33 -12.35 4.46
N THR A 122 -0.59 -11.23 5.13
CA THR A 122 -0.86 -11.23 6.58
C THR A 122 -2.16 -11.94 6.93
N VAL A 123 -3.22 -11.81 6.13
CA VAL A 123 -4.48 -12.55 6.33
C VAL A 123 -4.28 -14.05 6.18
N LEU A 124 -3.50 -14.52 5.19
CA LEU A 124 -3.20 -15.94 5.02
C LEU A 124 -2.43 -16.50 6.22
N LEU A 125 -1.42 -15.77 6.74
CA LEU A 125 -0.73 -16.15 7.98
C LEU A 125 -1.68 -16.18 9.18
N THR A 126 -2.65 -15.28 9.22
CA THR A 126 -3.65 -15.22 10.29
C THR A 126 -4.56 -16.45 10.25
N ILE A 127 -5.03 -16.84 9.07
CA ILE A 127 -5.84 -18.04 8.90
C ILE A 127 -5.03 -19.28 9.30
N GLY A 128 -3.77 -19.36 8.87
CA GLY A 128 -2.91 -20.49 9.21
C GLY A 128 -2.60 -20.59 10.71
N THR A 129 -2.33 -19.46 11.39
CA THR A 129 -2.15 -19.43 12.86
C THR A 129 -3.41 -19.85 13.60
N ILE A 130 -4.60 -19.40 13.20
CA ILE A 130 -5.88 -19.85 13.78
C ILE A 130 -6.08 -21.36 13.54
N THR A 131 -5.81 -21.82 12.32
CA THR A 131 -6.00 -23.24 11.96
C THR A 131 -5.09 -24.15 12.77
N SER A 132 -3.82 -23.77 12.94
CA SER A 132 -2.87 -24.49 13.81
C SER A 132 -3.35 -24.49 15.27
N ALA A 133 -3.79 -23.33 15.78
CA ALA A 133 -4.32 -23.21 17.15
C ALA A 133 -5.55 -24.10 17.41
N VAL A 134 -6.44 -24.24 16.41
CA VAL A 134 -7.67 -25.05 16.54
C VAL A 134 -7.38 -26.54 16.43
N ASN A 135 -6.47 -26.95 15.54
CA ASN A 135 -6.16 -28.37 15.34
C ASN A 135 -5.16 -28.93 16.37
N GLY A 136 -4.44 -28.07 17.10
CA GLY A 136 -3.42 -28.48 18.06
C GLY A 136 -2.15 -29.06 17.41
N ILE A 137 -2.11 -29.16 16.08
CA ILE A 137 -0.97 -29.56 15.27
C ILE A 137 -0.90 -28.69 14.02
N ASP A 138 0.32 -28.45 13.54
CA ASP A 138 0.53 -27.84 12.23
C ASP A 138 0.12 -28.82 11.13
N LEU A 139 -0.78 -28.39 10.26
CA LEU A 139 -1.16 -29.17 9.08
C LEU A 139 0.03 -29.27 8.12
N GLU A 140 0.24 -30.42 7.49
CA GLU A 140 1.41 -30.66 6.62
C GLU A 140 1.55 -29.65 5.45
N PHE A 141 0.45 -29.03 5.01
CA PHE A 141 0.47 -28.00 3.97
C PHE A 141 0.78 -26.59 4.50
N PHE A 142 0.77 -26.38 5.81
CA PHE A 142 0.97 -25.06 6.43
C PHE A 142 2.33 -24.43 6.09
N PRO A 143 3.47 -25.16 6.07
CA PRO A 143 4.75 -24.59 5.67
C PRO A 143 4.74 -23.98 4.26
N ALA A 144 4.07 -24.64 3.31
CA ALA A 144 3.93 -24.14 1.94
C ALA A 144 3.08 -22.85 1.89
N VAL A 145 1.94 -22.83 2.60
CA VAL A 145 1.08 -21.65 2.70
C VAL A 145 1.80 -20.50 3.41
N ALA A 146 2.52 -20.78 4.50
CA ALA A 146 3.28 -19.79 5.24
C ALA A 146 4.39 -19.18 4.37
N MET A 147 5.11 -19.99 3.58
CA MET A 147 6.12 -19.51 2.64
C MET A 147 5.51 -18.55 1.61
N VAL A 148 4.38 -18.92 0.99
CA VAL A 148 3.68 -18.07 0.02
C VAL A 148 3.19 -16.78 0.68
N ALA A 149 2.57 -16.89 1.85
CA ALA A 149 2.03 -15.75 2.59
C ALA A 149 3.13 -14.78 3.03
N ASN A 150 4.28 -15.29 3.46
CA ASN A 150 5.46 -14.50 3.78
C ASN A 150 6.05 -13.79 2.56
N ALA A 151 6.13 -14.46 1.41
CA ALA A 151 6.57 -13.85 0.17
C ALA A 151 5.61 -12.73 -0.29
N MET A 152 4.30 -12.97 -0.20
CA MET A 152 3.27 -11.95 -0.49
C MET A 152 3.39 -10.75 0.44
N TRP A 153 3.59 -10.98 1.75
CA TRP A 153 3.82 -9.91 2.71
C TRP A 153 5.05 -9.09 2.32
N LEU A 154 6.21 -9.72 2.12
CA LEU A 154 7.46 -9.03 1.80
C LEU A 154 7.37 -8.23 0.49
N VAL A 155 6.98 -8.89 -0.60
CA VAL A 155 6.89 -8.28 -1.93
C VAL A 155 5.86 -7.15 -1.93
N GLY A 156 4.72 -7.36 -1.28
CA GLY A 156 3.70 -6.34 -1.10
C GLY A 156 4.22 -5.13 -0.32
N ALA A 157 4.94 -5.36 0.78
CA ALA A 157 5.50 -4.31 1.62
C ALA A 157 6.58 -3.49 0.89
N ILE A 158 7.45 -4.14 0.10
CA ILE A 158 8.43 -3.45 -0.76
C ILE A 158 7.71 -2.60 -1.81
N ALA A 159 6.74 -3.17 -2.53
CA ALA A 159 5.97 -2.46 -3.54
C ALA A 159 5.19 -1.28 -2.94
N LEU A 160 4.61 -1.45 -1.76
CA LEU A 160 3.94 -0.39 -1.01
C LEU A 160 4.91 0.72 -0.62
N CYS A 161 6.09 0.40 -0.09
CA CYS A 161 7.12 1.38 0.25
C CYS A 161 7.52 2.21 -0.98
N VAL A 162 7.85 1.56 -2.09
CA VAL A 162 8.19 2.25 -3.35
C VAL A 162 7.03 3.14 -3.81
N SER A 163 5.80 2.65 -3.71
CA SER A 163 4.58 3.38 -4.09
C SER A 163 4.34 4.62 -3.21
N LEU A 164 4.61 4.53 -1.90
CA LEU A 164 4.51 5.63 -0.94
C LEU A 164 5.59 6.69 -1.18
N VAL A 165 6.84 6.27 -1.38
CA VAL A 165 7.99 7.15 -1.67
C VAL A 165 7.76 7.89 -2.99
N ARG A 166 7.32 7.19 -4.04
CA ARG A 166 7.00 7.80 -5.34
C ARG A 166 5.82 8.76 -5.29
N ALA A 167 4.85 8.54 -4.40
CA ALA A 167 3.74 9.46 -4.20
C ALA A 167 4.16 10.76 -3.50
N LYS A 168 5.32 10.79 -2.82
CA LYS A 168 5.87 11.94 -2.06
C LYS A 168 4.96 12.46 -0.94
N ARG A 169 3.85 11.78 -0.63
CA ARG A 169 2.87 12.15 0.41
C ARG A 169 3.30 11.72 1.81
N VAL A 170 4.16 10.70 1.90
CA VAL A 170 4.68 10.15 3.16
C VAL A 170 6.19 10.40 3.22
N SER A 171 6.71 10.67 4.43
CA SER A 171 8.15 10.82 4.65
C SER A 171 8.89 9.52 4.36
N LEU A 172 10.10 9.59 3.78
CA LEU A 172 10.95 8.41 3.55
C LEU A 172 11.18 7.62 4.84
N TRP A 173 11.39 8.31 5.96
CA TRP A 173 11.61 7.71 7.28
C TRP A 173 10.42 6.87 7.79
N LEU A 174 9.20 7.13 7.31
CA LEU A 174 8.02 6.33 7.65
C LEU A 174 7.75 5.22 6.63
N ALA A 175 8.19 5.38 5.38
CA ALA A 175 7.98 4.39 4.33
C ALA A 175 9.05 3.30 4.37
N LEU A 176 10.31 3.67 4.58
CA LEU A 176 11.46 2.78 4.48
C LEU A 176 11.40 1.59 5.47
N PRO A 177 10.96 1.74 6.73
CA PRO A 177 10.92 0.61 7.66
C PRO A 177 9.82 -0.42 7.37
N ILE A 178 8.82 -0.10 6.55
CA ILE A 178 7.67 -0.98 6.24
C ILE A 178 8.09 -2.37 5.73
N PRO A 179 8.93 -2.50 4.67
CA PRO A 179 9.39 -3.81 4.20
C PRO A 179 10.20 -4.58 5.24
N PHE A 180 10.83 -3.88 6.19
CA PHE A 180 11.65 -4.51 7.20
C PHE A 180 10.85 -4.98 8.41
N LEU A 181 9.56 -4.66 8.54
CA LEU A 181 8.71 -5.10 9.66
C LEU A 181 8.65 -6.61 9.83
N GLN A 182 8.75 -7.36 8.74
CA GLN A 182 8.70 -8.82 8.76
C GLN A 182 9.91 -9.42 9.47
N VAL A 183 11.10 -8.81 9.34
CA VAL A 183 12.35 -9.33 9.93
C VAL A 183 12.25 -9.44 11.47
N PRO A 184 11.97 -8.36 12.21
CA PRO A 184 11.84 -8.42 13.65
C PRO A 184 10.62 -9.23 14.11
N LEU A 185 9.52 -9.24 13.33
CA LEU A 185 8.30 -9.97 13.71
C LEU A 185 8.37 -11.47 13.49
N LEU A 186 9.20 -11.97 12.57
CA LEU A 186 9.32 -13.41 12.30
C LEU A 186 10.64 -13.96 12.80
N PHE A 187 11.77 -13.43 12.32
CA PHE A 187 13.09 -14.03 12.57
C PHE A 187 13.64 -13.73 13.95
N LEU A 188 13.31 -12.56 14.51
CA LEU A 188 13.71 -12.19 15.87
C LEU A 188 12.58 -12.38 16.88
N SER A 189 11.46 -13.00 16.51
CA SER A 189 10.32 -13.18 17.41
C SER A 189 10.74 -13.82 18.74
N GLN A 190 11.42 -14.97 18.67
CA GLN A 190 11.90 -15.72 19.84
C GLN A 190 12.87 -14.94 20.76
N VAL A 191 13.47 -13.85 20.29
CA VAL A 191 14.42 -13.01 21.06
C VAL A 191 13.88 -11.60 21.33
N GLY A 192 12.55 -11.41 21.22
CA GLY A 192 11.91 -10.14 21.56
C GLY A 192 11.88 -9.09 20.43
N GLY A 193 12.08 -9.50 19.18
CA GLY A 193 12.02 -8.66 17.99
C GLY A 193 10.69 -7.90 17.83
N GLY A 194 9.61 -8.35 18.50
CA GLY A 194 8.36 -7.60 18.58
C GLY A 194 8.51 -6.16 19.12
N VAL A 195 9.49 -5.89 19.98
CA VAL A 195 9.70 -4.56 20.58
C VAL A 195 10.07 -3.49 19.55
N PRO A 196 11.15 -3.62 18.75
CA PRO A 196 11.49 -2.60 17.74
C PRO A 196 10.42 -2.46 16.65
N ALA A 197 9.79 -3.57 16.23
CA ALA A 197 8.69 -3.52 15.29
C ALA A 197 7.50 -2.72 15.85
N GLY A 198 7.15 -3.00 17.10
CA GLY A 198 6.03 -2.37 17.76
C GLY A 198 6.26 -0.89 18.05
N ALA A 199 7.48 -0.49 18.42
CA ALA A 199 7.84 0.92 18.58
C ALA A 199 7.64 1.71 17.29
N PHE A 200 8.08 1.17 16.14
CA PHE A 200 7.85 1.80 14.85
C PHE A 200 6.35 1.89 14.50
N LEU A 201 5.59 0.81 14.74
CA LEU A 201 4.14 0.79 14.49
C LEU A 201 3.37 1.79 15.36
N LEU A 202 3.76 1.98 16.62
CA LEU A 202 3.20 3.01 17.50
C LEU A 202 3.47 4.42 16.95
N ILE A 203 4.69 4.70 16.49
CA ILE A 203 5.05 6.00 15.89
C ILE A 203 4.23 6.23 14.62
N LEU A 204 4.17 5.25 13.72
CA LEU A 204 3.40 5.33 12.49
C LEU A 204 1.90 5.52 12.78
N GLY A 205 1.36 4.77 13.74
CA GLY A 205 -0.02 4.86 14.20
C GLY A 205 -0.35 6.23 14.78
N GLY A 206 0.50 6.77 15.66
CA GLY A 206 0.33 8.11 16.21
C GLY A 206 0.33 9.20 15.13
N VAL A 207 1.21 9.08 14.14
CA VAL A 207 1.25 9.99 12.98
C VAL A 207 -0.02 9.90 12.12
N LEU A 208 -0.58 8.70 11.94
CA LEU A 208 -1.82 8.48 11.19
C LEU A 208 -3.05 9.01 11.94
N VAL A 209 -3.16 8.73 13.25
CA VAL A 209 -4.28 9.19 14.10
C VAL A 209 -4.32 10.70 14.21
N THR A 210 -3.16 11.35 14.30
CA THR A 210 -3.06 12.82 14.39
C THR A 210 -3.26 13.54 13.04
N GLY A 211 -3.44 12.80 11.93
CA GLY A 211 -3.69 13.39 10.61
C GLY A 211 -2.49 14.13 10.00
N ARG A 212 -1.28 14.00 10.58
CA ARG A 212 -0.09 14.73 10.13
C ARG A 212 0.29 14.41 8.68
N ILE A 213 0.09 13.16 8.24
CA ILE A 213 0.33 12.75 6.84
C ILE A 213 -0.68 13.42 5.89
N GLU A 214 -1.95 13.52 6.28
CA GLU A 214 -2.98 14.18 5.47
C GLU A 214 -2.71 15.68 5.34
N GLY A 215 -2.25 16.32 6.42
CA GLY A 215 -1.83 17.73 6.41
C GLY A 215 -0.67 17.99 5.44
N ARG A 216 0.31 17.08 5.34
CA ARG A 216 1.41 17.18 4.36
C ARG A 216 0.93 16.92 2.93
N ALA A 217 0.10 15.89 2.73
CA ALA A 217 -0.43 15.53 1.42
C ALA A 217 -1.31 16.66 0.82
N ARG A 218 -2.11 17.35 1.65
CA ARG A 218 -2.91 18.51 1.21
C ARG A 218 -2.05 19.69 0.79
N ARG A 219 -0.97 20.00 1.53
CA ARG A 219 -0.03 21.08 1.15
C ARG A 219 0.63 20.82 -0.21
N LEU A 220 1.04 19.58 -0.46
CA LEU A 220 1.64 19.20 -1.75
C LEU A 220 0.65 19.19 -2.91
N ALA A 221 -0.66 19.12 -2.65
CA ALA A 221 -1.69 19.19 -3.69
C ALA A 221 -2.14 20.64 -4.00
N ALA A 222 -1.74 21.60 -3.16
CA ALA A 222 -2.05 23.02 -3.33
C ALA A 222 -0.96 23.79 -4.09
N HIS A 223 0.16 23.13 -4.43
CA HIS A 223 1.27 23.63 -5.23
C HIS A 223 1.38 22.82 -6.52
#